data_AF-A0A7S4IIF6-F1
#
_entry.id   AF-A0A7S4IIF6-F1
#
_cell.length_a   1.000
_cell.length_b   1.000
_cell.length_c   1.000
_cell.angle_alpha   90.00
_cell.angle_beta   90.00
_cell.angle_gamma   90.00
#
_symmetry.space_group_name_H-M   'P 1'
#
loop_
_entity.id
_entity.type
_entity.pdbx_description
1 polymer ?
#
loop_
_entity_poly.entity_id
_entity_poly.type
_entity_poly.pdbx_seq_one_letter_code
_entity_poly.pdbx_strand_id
1 'polypeptide(L)'
;MLEINDTEARREDDYHSKYIEPDQKKDDGTVDSLFIDNSSAILSVIGKAALVLPKAEPLPWYTFFAISAMCAVPTFSYDLAFTEMGFGLEVYRFVAGHMEPHAFALASALTAFILCLYMLDFSYWESKLGKIARHVSWGIFVSGCMVVVLFLSAEHPYLPICLFTVLTPIWLVLMHNIFYSDKSTKFYVSWLGGPLFFMSLVNFLIWLIWTFWEDEHEWNKVTQLAIAEDLGCEPDFETYPECETPGGDACYELMLSPPTLVFPEGCSEKCTRVHNGCLNPFILWVGPLLLSVTLLFLSFFCTFLRSEGTDDRDIINFGRLWIFLLFCMWILATFAGVLSGATGVLLSLTLASFVGSVVFVAGSFSRPDQKRHAKAIWGRGVAKYGEYPDPARGPAI
;
A
#
# COMPACT_ATOMS: atom_id res chain seq x y z
N MET A 1 45.38 -12.72 -30.75
CA MET A 1 46.07 -11.45 -30.45
C MET A 1 45.02 -10.37 -30.48
N LEU A 2 44.52 -9.98 -29.31
CA LEU A 2 43.60 -8.87 -29.12
C LEU A 2 44.29 -7.96 -28.11
N GLU A 3 44.80 -6.82 -28.57
CA GLU A 3 45.34 -5.76 -27.73
C GLU A 3 44.18 -5.09 -27.01
N ILE A 4 44.13 -5.26 -25.69
CA ILE A 4 43.23 -4.53 -24.80
C ILE A 4 43.93 -3.20 -24.50
N ASN A 5 43.19 -2.11 -24.75
CA ASN A 5 43.68 -0.75 -24.74
C ASN A 5 43.73 -0.21 -23.30
N ASP A 6 44.94 -0.16 -22.73
CA ASP A 6 45.26 0.18 -21.32
C ASP A 6 45.13 1.69 -20.98
N THR A 7 44.44 2.48 -21.80
CA THR A 7 44.42 3.95 -21.68
C THR A 7 43.26 4.52 -20.84
N GLU A 8 42.25 3.72 -20.47
CA GLU A 8 41.13 4.19 -19.63
C GLU A 8 41.40 4.08 -18.12
N ALA A 9 42.31 3.21 -17.67
CA ALA A 9 42.56 2.98 -16.25
C ALA A 9 43.37 4.10 -15.55
N ARG A 10 43.95 5.06 -16.29
CA ARG A 10 44.74 6.17 -15.72
C ARG A 10 43.97 7.47 -15.49
N ARG A 11 42.68 7.53 -15.83
CA ARG A 11 41.91 8.79 -15.74
C ARG A 11 41.06 8.92 -14.47
N GLU A 12 40.98 7.89 -13.62
CA GLU A 12 40.22 7.93 -12.36
C GLU A 12 41.02 8.38 -11.12
N ASP A 13 42.36 8.33 -11.15
CA ASP A 13 43.17 8.65 -9.95
C ASP A 13 43.33 10.16 -9.67
N ASP A 14 42.97 11.05 -10.61
CA ASP A 14 43.25 12.49 -10.48
C ASP A 14 42.07 13.31 -9.88
N TYR A 15 40.94 12.67 -9.57
CA TYR A 15 39.75 13.36 -9.03
C TYR A 15 39.66 13.42 -7.49
N HIS A 16 40.54 12.72 -6.77
CA HIS A 16 40.47 12.64 -5.30
C HIS A 16 41.32 13.65 -4.52
N SER A 17 42.06 14.55 -5.16
CA SER A 17 43.03 15.45 -4.49
C SER A 17 42.52 16.88 -4.15
N LYS A 18 41.21 17.16 -4.22
CA LYS A 18 40.70 18.53 -4.03
C LYS A 18 39.50 18.64 -3.08
N TYR A 19 39.69 18.24 -1.83
CA TYR A 19 38.85 18.72 -0.73
C TYR A 19 39.75 19.35 0.34
N ILE A 20 39.77 20.68 0.31
CA ILE A 20 40.43 21.57 1.27
C ILE A 20 39.51 21.65 2.49
N GLU A 21 40.02 21.31 3.67
CA GLU A 21 39.35 21.56 4.96
C GLU A 21 39.19 23.08 5.19
N PRO A 22 37.98 23.58 5.48
CA PRO A 22 37.82 24.94 5.96
C PRO A 22 38.08 25.02 7.48
N ASP A 23 38.94 25.96 7.85
CA ASP A 23 39.28 26.39 9.21
C ASP A 23 38.02 26.60 10.09
N GLN A 24 37.94 25.85 11.19
CA GLN A 24 36.99 26.10 12.26
C GLN A 24 37.43 27.31 13.09
N LYS A 25 36.73 28.43 12.89
CA LYS A 25 36.83 29.61 13.74
C LYS A 25 35.99 29.40 15.01
N LYS A 26 36.65 29.44 16.15
CA LYS A 26 36.09 29.29 17.50
C LYS A 26 35.54 30.64 17.98
N ASP A 27 34.22 30.81 17.93
CA ASP A 27 33.54 31.96 18.55
C ASP A 27 33.02 31.56 19.94
N ASP A 28 33.64 32.12 20.98
CA ASP A 28 33.15 32.14 22.35
C ASP A 28 32.14 33.30 22.47
N GLY A 29 30.85 32.97 22.63
CA GLY A 29 29.76 33.93 22.78
C GLY A 29 28.75 33.48 23.83
N THR A 30 29.01 33.86 25.08
CA THR A 30 28.19 33.58 26.26
C THR A 30 27.10 34.64 26.43
N VAL A 31 25.91 34.47 25.83
CA VAL A 31 24.74 35.32 26.15
C VAL A 31 23.43 34.52 25.96
N ASP A 32 22.50 34.67 26.91
CA ASP A 32 21.08 34.23 26.94
C ASP A 32 20.71 32.83 27.48
N SER A 33 21.03 32.58 28.76
CA SER A 33 20.63 31.39 29.52
C SER A 33 19.34 31.57 30.35
N LEU A 34 18.27 32.13 29.79
CA LEU A 34 16.99 32.22 30.54
C LEU A 34 15.69 32.05 29.74
N PHE A 35 15.76 31.77 28.43
CA PHE A 35 14.60 31.41 27.59
C PHE A 35 14.71 30.00 26.95
N ILE A 36 15.73 29.21 27.30
CA ILE A 36 16.11 27.96 26.61
C ILE A 36 15.49 26.68 27.22
N ASP A 37 14.88 26.73 28.41
CA ASP A 37 14.54 25.49 29.10
C ASP A 37 13.36 24.73 28.45
N ASN A 38 12.33 25.43 27.94
CA ASN A 38 11.21 24.77 27.26
C ASN A 38 11.46 24.48 25.77
N SER A 39 12.34 25.23 25.11
CA SER A 39 12.69 24.98 23.70
C SER A 39 13.61 23.77 23.57
N SER A 40 14.46 23.48 24.57
CA SER A 40 15.33 22.30 24.57
C SER A 40 14.54 20.98 24.61
N ALA A 41 13.46 20.91 25.39
CA ALA A 41 12.62 19.72 25.48
C ALA A 41 11.88 19.47 24.15
N ILE A 42 11.26 20.50 23.57
CA ILE A 42 10.56 20.41 22.28
C ILE A 42 11.53 20.08 21.15
N LEU A 43 12.69 20.72 21.09
CA LEU A 43 13.74 20.40 20.10
C LEU A 43 14.33 19.00 20.30
N SER A 44 14.39 18.49 21.53
CA SER A 44 14.84 17.11 21.78
C SER A 44 13.81 16.08 21.32
N VAL A 45 12.51 16.37 21.48
CA VAL A 45 11.42 15.51 21.00
C VAL A 45 11.34 15.60 19.48
N ILE A 46 11.44 16.79 18.89
CA ILE A 46 11.51 16.98 17.44
C ILE A 46 12.77 16.34 16.87
N GLY A 47 13.92 16.42 17.53
CA GLY A 47 15.15 15.75 17.10
C GLY A 47 15.04 14.23 17.14
N LYS A 48 14.35 13.67 18.14
CA LYS A 48 14.04 12.24 18.22
C LYS A 48 12.96 11.82 17.21
N ALA A 49 11.96 12.67 16.96
CA ALA A 49 10.93 12.45 15.94
C ALA A 49 11.48 12.61 14.52
N ALA A 50 12.48 13.47 14.31
CA ALA A 50 13.23 13.59 13.06
C ALA A 50 14.03 12.32 12.75
N LEU A 51 14.29 11.48 13.75
CA LEU A 51 14.82 10.13 13.55
C LEU A 51 13.78 9.17 12.95
N VAL A 52 12.50 9.46 13.17
CA VAL A 52 11.36 8.70 12.65
C VAL A 52 10.90 9.28 11.31
N LEU A 53 11.08 10.58 11.03
CA LEU A 53 10.69 11.11 9.73
C LEU A 53 11.58 10.60 8.60
N PRO A 54 11.00 10.24 7.44
CA PRO A 54 11.80 9.89 6.29
C PRO A 54 12.75 11.03 5.93
N LYS A 55 14.05 10.73 5.80
CA LYS A 55 15.03 11.71 5.32
C LYS A 55 14.67 12.12 3.89
N ALA A 56 14.03 13.27 3.73
CA ALA A 56 13.75 13.85 2.44
C ALA A 56 15.01 14.54 1.88
N GLU A 57 15.39 14.24 0.64
CA GLU A 57 16.33 15.11 -0.06
C GLU A 57 15.63 16.41 -0.43
N PRO A 58 16.34 17.55 -0.36
CA PRO A 58 15.79 18.79 -0.86
C PRO A 58 15.59 18.67 -2.38
N LEU A 59 14.35 18.43 -2.78
CA LEU A 59 13.94 18.47 -4.17
C LEU A 59 13.63 19.93 -4.56
N PRO A 60 13.92 20.33 -5.81
CA PRO A 60 13.35 21.55 -6.34
C PRO A 60 11.83 21.52 -6.20
N TRP A 61 11.24 22.62 -5.71
CA TRP A 61 9.81 22.70 -5.42
C TRP A 61 8.92 22.27 -6.60
N TYR A 62 9.27 22.64 -7.84
CA TYR A 62 8.52 22.25 -9.03
C TYR A 62 8.50 20.73 -9.24
N THR A 63 9.63 20.04 -9.04
CA THR A 63 9.73 18.58 -9.15
C THR A 63 8.94 17.91 -8.04
N PHE A 64 9.05 18.42 -6.82
CA PHE A 64 8.30 17.91 -5.68
C PHE A 64 6.80 17.93 -5.95
N PHE A 65 6.24 19.09 -6.34
CA PHE A 65 4.81 19.20 -6.60
C PHE A 65 4.36 18.42 -7.84
N ALA A 66 5.19 18.32 -8.89
CA ALA A 66 4.88 17.50 -10.05
C ALA A 66 4.77 16.01 -9.69
N ILE A 67 5.71 15.49 -8.89
CA ILE A 67 5.66 14.10 -8.41
C ILE A 67 4.49 13.90 -7.44
N SER A 68 4.21 14.86 -6.55
CA SER A 68 3.04 14.80 -5.67
C SER A 68 1.74 14.72 -6.47
N ALA A 69 1.60 15.48 -7.56
CA ALA A 69 0.46 15.40 -8.46
C ALA A 69 0.36 14.01 -9.12
N MET A 70 1.48 13.39 -9.50
CA MET A 70 1.49 12.01 -10.02
C MET A 70 1.06 10.97 -8.98
N CYS A 71 1.46 11.15 -7.71
CA CYS A 71 1.01 10.32 -6.58
C CYS A 71 -0.48 10.55 -6.26
N ALA A 72 -0.99 11.76 -6.52
CA ALA A 72 -2.38 12.10 -6.28
C ALA A 72 -3.36 11.40 -7.22
N VAL A 73 -2.95 11.08 -8.46
CA VAL A 73 -3.82 10.41 -9.45
C VAL A 73 -4.40 9.08 -8.94
N PRO A 74 -3.61 8.06 -8.55
CA PRO A 74 -4.16 6.82 -8.03
C PRO A 74 -4.90 7.02 -6.70
N THR A 75 -4.47 8.00 -5.90
CA THR A 75 -5.08 8.32 -4.60
C THR A 75 -6.52 8.79 -4.79
N PHE A 76 -6.71 9.89 -5.54
CA PHE A 76 -8.04 10.42 -5.82
C PHE A 76 -8.90 9.47 -6.65
N SER A 77 -8.30 8.65 -7.52
CA SER A 77 -9.05 7.65 -8.27
C SER A 77 -9.65 6.58 -7.35
N TYR A 78 -8.92 6.16 -6.31
CA TYR A 78 -9.44 5.25 -5.30
C TYR A 78 -10.55 5.90 -4.48
N ASP A 79 -10.30 7.09 -3.92
CA ASP A 79 -11.26 7.77 -3.06
C ASP A 79 -12.58 8.04 -3.82
N LEU A 80 -12.49 8.51 -5.06
CA LEU A 80 -13.67 8.77 -5.89
C LEU A 80 -14.42 7.49 -6.28
N ALA A 81 -13.75 6.35 -6.46
CA ALA A 81 -14.41 5.14 -6.99
C ALA A 81 -14.86 4.14 -5.91
N PHE A 82 -14.20 4.10 -4.76
CA PHE A 82 -14.34 3.00 -3.79
C PHE A 82 -14.53 3.46 -2.34
N THR A 83 -14.81 4.75 -2.10
CA THR A 83 -15.07 5.26 -0.74
C THR A 83 -16.39 6.01 -0.69
N GLU A 84 -16.90 6.19 0.52
CA GLU A 84 -18.13 6.92 0.79
C GLU A 84 -18.03 8.41 0.39
N MET A 85 -16.83 8.98 0.37
CA MET A 85 -16.57 10.34 -0.12
C MET A 85 -16.84 10.51 -1.63
N GLY A 86 -16.92 9.41 -2.37
CA GLY A 86 -17.10 9.38 -3.82
C GLY A 86 -18.31 8.54 -4.23
N PHE A 87 -18.13 7.73 -5.26
CA PHE A 87 -19.14 6.82 -5.82
C PHE A 87 -19.04 5.39 -5.27
N GLY A 88 -18.38 5.21 -4.11
CA GLY A 88 -18.13 3.89 -3.56
C GLY A 88 -19.42 3.11 -3.33
N LEU A 89 -20.43 3.75 -2.75
CA LEU A 89 -21.71 3.10 -2.45
C LEU A 89 -22.37 2.54 -3.72
N GLU A 90 -22.45 3.34 -4.78
CA GLU A 90 -23.05 2.94 -6.06
C GLU A 90 -22.24 1.86 -6.75
N VAL A 91 -20.90 1.94 -6.71
CA VAL A 91 -20.02 0.92 -7.28
C VAL A 91 -20.21 -0.41 -6.56
N TYR A 92 -20.23 -0.42 -5.23
CA TYR A 92 -20.43 -1.66 -4.47
C TYR A 92 -21.82 -2.24 -4.66
N ARG A 93 -22.87 -1.42 -4.62
CA ARG A 93 -24.25 -1.84 -4.92
C ARG A 93 -24.36 -2.45 -6.32
N PHE A 94 -23.72 -1.82 -7.31
CA PHE A 94 -23.71 -2.34 -8.68
C PHE A 94 -22.95 -3.67 -8.78
N VAL A 95 -21.78 -3.78 -8.17
CA VAL A 95 -20.95 -4.99 -8.20
C VAL A 95 -21.66 -6.16 -7.51
N ALA A 96 -22.21 -5.95 -6.31
CA ALA A 96 -22.95 -6.97 -5.58
C ALA A 96 -24.19 -7.43 -6.35
N GLY A 97 -24.99 -6.50 -6.89
CA GLY A 97 -26.23 -6.85 -7.60
C GLY A 97 -26.05 -7.49 -8.98
N HIS A 98 -24.97 -7.17 -9.70
CA HIS A 98 -24.84 -7.55 -11.12
C HIS A 98 -23.59 -8.37 -11.46
N MET A 99 -22.50 -8.26 -10.70
CA MET A 99 -21.19 -8.78 -11.12
C MET A 99 -20.71 -9.96 -10.28
N GLU A 100 -21.14 -10.06 -9.03
CA GLU A 100 -20.74 -11.14 -8.10
C GLU A 100 -20.95 -12.56 -8.69
N PRO A 101 -22.11 -12.90 -9.31
CA PRO A 101 -22.31 -14.22 -9.90
C PRO A 101 -21.34 -14.55 -11.05
N HIS A 102 -20.72 -13.53 -11.65
CA HIS A 102 -19.79 -13.66 -12.75
C HIS A 102 -18.32 -13.73 -12.30
N ALA A 103 -18.01 -13.46 -11.03
CA ALA A 103 -16.65 -13.45 -10.50
C ALA A 103 -15.93 -14.80 -10.73
N PHE A 104 -16.57 -15.90 -10.32
CA PHE A 104 -15.99 -17.25 -10.46
C PHE A 104 -15.85 -17.69 -11.92
N ALA A 105 -16.80 -17.30 -12.78
CA ALA A 105 -16.74 -17.61 -14.20
C ALA A 105 -15.56 -16.88 -14.86
N LEU A 106 -15.36 -15.59 -14.55
CA LEU A 106 -14.25 -14.81 -15.04
C LEU A 106 -12.91 -15.33 -14.52
N ALA A 107 -12.82 -15.66 -13.23
CA ALA A 107 -11.62 -16.26 -12.64
C ALA A 107 -11.26 -17.58 -13.32
N SER A 108 -12.26 -18.45 -13.56
CA SER A 108 -12.07 -19.72 -14.27
C SER A 108 -11.62 -19.52 -15.71
N ALA A 109 -12.20 -18.54 -16.43
CA ALA A 109 -11.79 -18.20 -17.78
C ALA A 109 -10.34 -17.68 -17.82
N LEU A 110 -9.94 -16.88 -16.82
CA LEU A 110 -8.58 -16.39 -16.69
C LEU A 110 -7.59 -17.51 -16.38
N THR A 111 -7.93 -18.45 -15.51
CA THR A 111 -7.12 -19.64 -15.23
C THR A 111 -6.96 -20.49 -16.50
N ALA A 112 -8.05 -20.75 -17.23
CA ALA A 112 -7.98 -21.47 -18.50
C ALA A 112 -7.12 -20.74 -19.52
N PHE A 113 -7.20 -19.40 -19.59
CA PHE A 113 -6.36 -18.58 -20.44
C PHE A 113 -4.86 -18.73 -20.10
N ILE A 114 -4.48 -18.69 -18.82
CA ILE A 114 -3.09 -18.91 -18.38
C ILE A 114 -2.62 -20.31 -18.76
N LEU A 115 -3.45 -21.34 -18.55
CA LEU A 115 -3.11 -22.72 -18.93
C LEU A 115 -2.91 -22.84 -20.44
N CYS A 116 -3.73 -22.17 -21.26
CA CYS A 116 -3.54 -22.10 -22.70
C CYS A 116 -2.22 -21.41 -23.06
N LEU A 117 -1.87 -20.28 -22.43
CA LEU A 117 -0.58 -19.61 -22.66
C LEU A 117 0.60 -20.52 -22.28
N TYR A 118 0.47 -21.27 -21.18
CA TYR A 118 1.47 -22.25 -20.76
C TYR A 118 1.63 -23.39 -21.77
N MET A 119 0.53 -24.01 -22.20
CA MET A 119 0.53 -25.11 -23.17
C MET A 119 1.06 -24.72 -24.55
N LEU A 120 0.86 -23.48 -24.96
CA LEU A 120 1.37 -22.93 -26.23
C LEU A 120 2.83 -22.48 -26.16
N ASP A 121 3.49 -22.73 -25.03
CA ASP A 121 4.86 -22.38 -24.74
C ASP A 121 5.20 -20.92 -25.10
N PHE A 122 4.30 -20.04 -24.66
CA PHE A 122 4.28 -18.61 -24.92
C PHE A 122 5.59 -17.88 -24.61
N SER A 123 6.45 -18.48 -23.77
CA SER A 123 7.76 -17.93 -23.43
C SER A 123 8.73 -17.87 -24.63
N TYR A 124 8.62 -18.81 -25.58
CA TYR A 124 9.50 -18.94 -26.75
C TYR A 124 9.06 -18.15 -27.99
N TRP A 125 8.02 -17.32 -27.88
CA TRP A 125 7.50 -16.56 -29.02
C TRP A 125 8.40 -15.35 -29.33
N GLU A 126 9.50 -15.59 -30.05
CA GLU A 126 10.52 -14.58 -30.34
C GLU A 126 10.25 -13.73 -31.60
N SER A 127 9.32 -14.16 -32.45
CA SER A 127 8.95 -13.41 -33.65
C SER A 127 8.38 -12.02 -33.30
N LYS A 128 8.44 -11.05 -34.22
CA LYS A 128 7.89 -9.71 -33.98
C LYS A 128 6.40 -9.75 -33.57
N LEU A 129 5.63 -10.59 -34.26
CA LEU A 129 4.22 -10.82 -33.94
C LEU A 129 4.06 -11.52 -32.58
N GLY A 130 4.91 -12.51 -32.29
CA GLY A 130 4.93 -13.21 -31.01
C GLY A 130 5.19 -12.28 -29.83
N LYS A 131 6.13 -11.32 -29.96
CA LYS A 131 6.39 -10.30 -28.94
C LYS A 131 5.17 -9.41 -28.69
N ILE A 132 4.47 -8.97 -29.74
CA ILE A 132 3.25 -8.16 -29.60
C ILE A 132 2.15 -8.97 -28.93
N ALA A 133 1.86 -10.17 -29.44
CA ALA A 133 0.88 -11.09 -28.84
C ALA A 133 1.20 -11.37 -27.38
N ARG A 134 2.49 -11.40 -27.03
CA ARG A 134 2.94 -11.55 -25.65
C ARG A 134 2.60 -10.37 -24.76
N HIS A 135 2.86 -9.14 -25.21
CA HIS A 135 2.48 -7.96 -24.46
C HIS A 135 0.97 -7.84 -24.31
N VAL A 136 0.21 -8.13 -25.37
CA VAL A 136 -1.26 -8.12 -25.32
C VAL A 136 -1.79 -9.16 -24.35
N SER A 137 -1.28 -10.40 -24.37
CA SER A 137 -1.75 -11.46 -23.47
C SER A 137 -1.42 -11.16 -22.01
N TRP A 138 -0.25 -10.58 -21.72
CA TRP A 138 0.06 -10.09 -20.37
C TRP A 138 -0.88 -8.95 -19.95
N GLY A 139 -1.20 -8.03 -20.87
CA GLY A 139 -2.16 -6.97 -20.62
C GLY A 139 -3.56 -7.50 -20.31
N ILE A 140 -4.05 -8.46 -21.09
CA ILE A 140 -5.32 -9.16 -20.85
C ILE A 140 -5.29 -9.87 -19.49
N PHE A 141 -4.20 -10.57 -19.17
CA PHE A 141 -4.09 -11.26 -17.89
C PHE A 141 -4.13 -10.30 -16.70
N VAL A 142 -3.32 -9.24 -16.72
CA VAL A 142 -3.29 -8.23 -15.65
C VAL A 142 -4.64 -7.54 -15.54
N SER A 143 -5.22 -7.07 -16.65
CA SER A 143 -6.54 -6.44 -16.63
C SER A 143 -7.62 -7.40 -16.14
N GLY A 144 -7.56 -8.68 -16.53
CA GLY A 144 -8.48 -9.72 -16.08
C GLY A 144 -8.39 -9.92 -14.58
N CYS A 145 -7.18 -10.03 -14.02
CA CYS A 145 -6.98 -10.11 -12.56
C CYS A 145 -7.58 -8.89 -11.85
N MET A 146 -7.38 -7.69 -12.38
CA MET A 146 -7.93 -6.46 -11.80
C MET A 146 -9.46 -6.51 -11.76
N VAL A 147 -10.10 -6.89 -12.88
CA VAL A 147 -11.58 -7.03 -12.95
C VAL A 147 -12.09 -8.13 -12.01
N VAL A 148 -11.38 -9.27 -11.90
CA VAL A 148 -11.74 -10.32 -10.93
C VAL A 148 -11.69 -9.81 -9.50
N VAL A 149 -10.63 -9.08 -9.13
CA VAL A 149 -10.51 -8.48 -7.78
C VAL A 149 -11.63 -7.48 -7.51
N LEU A 150 -12.04 -6.71 -8.54
CA LEU A 150 -13.20 -5.82 -8.43
C LEU A 150 -14.51 -6.59 -8.28
N PHE A 151 -14.70 -7.71 -8.98
CA PHE A 151 -15.94 -8.49 -8.84
C PHE A 151 -16.03 -9.17 -7.47
N LEU A 152 -14.89 -9.59 -6.93
CA LEU A 152 -14.79 -10.16 -5.58
C LEU A 152 -14.90 -9.10 -4.47
N SER A 153 -14.96 -7.80 -4.79
CA SER A 153 -15.05 -6.76 -3.76
C SER A 153 -16.39 -6.78 -3.02
N ALA A 154 -17.45 -7.34 -3.60
CA ALA A 154 -18.74 -7.50 -2.93
C ALA A 154 -18.62 -8.36 -1.66
N GLU A 155 -17.97 -9.53 -1.77
CA GLU A 155 -17.70 -10.43 -0.65
C GLU A 155 -16.52 -9.98 0.21
N HIS A 156 -15.54 -9.30 -0.40
CA HIS A 156 -14.28 -8.91 0.23
C HIS A 156 -13.96 -7.42 -0.02
N PRO A 157 -14.55 -6.49 0.75
CA PRO A 157 -14.50 -5.04 0.47
C PRO A 157 -13.10 -4.42 0.60
N TYR A 158 -12.14 -5.11 1.22
CA TYR A 158 -10.75 -4.64 1.30
C TYR A 158 -9.92 -4.95 0.04
N LEU A 159 -10.47 -5.69 -0.93
CA LEU A 159 -9.75 -6.05 -2.15
C LEU A 159 -9.40 -4.85 -3.05
N PRO A 160 -10.29 -3.86 -3.28
CA PRO A 160 -9.94 -2.67 -4.06
C PRO A 160 -8.76 -1.91 -3.48
N ILE A 161 -8.70 -1.70 -2.16
CA ILE A 161 -7.55 -0.99 -1.57
C ILE A 161 -6.25 -1.79 -1.75
N CYS A 162 -6.29 -3.11 -1.58
CA CYS A 162 -5.14 -3.97 -1.83
C CYS A 162 -4.67 -3.87 -3.28
N LEU A 163 -5.61 -3.81 -4.22
CA LEU A 163 -5.33 -3.61 -5.64
C LEU A 163 -4.60 -2.27 -5.88
N PHE A 164 -5.11 -1.19 -5.30
CA PHE A 164 -4.52 0.14 -5.42
C PHE A 164 -3.15 0.25 -4.74
N THR A 165 -2.94 -0.43 -3.62
CA THR A 165 -1.62 -0.54 -2.98
C THR A 165 -0.57 -1.12 -3.94
N VAL A 166 -0.94 -2.11 -4.76
CA VAL A 166 -0.04 -2.72 -5.75
C VAL A 166 0.06 -1.90 -7.03
N LEU A 167 -1.05 -1.33 -7.50
CA LEU A 167 -1.09 -0.51 -8.70
C LEU A 167 -0.33 0.81 -8.55
N THR A 168 -0.29 1.40 -7.35
CA THR A 168 0.37 2.68 -7.11
C THR A 168 1.88 2.62 -7.44
N PRO A 169 2.67 1.65 -6.94
CA PRO A 169 4.05 1.45 -7.37
C PRO A 169 4.20 1.24 -8.89
N ILE A 170 3.32 0.44 -9.50
CA ILE A 170 3.36 0.18 -10.96
C ILE A 170 3.15 1.48 -11.74
N TRP A 171 2.15 2.27 -11.33
CA TRP A 171 1.86 3.59 -11.88
C TRP A 171 3.06 4.53 -11.76
N LEU A 172 3.70 4.60 -10.59
CA LEU A 172 4.85 5.48 -10.37
C LEU A 172 6.09 5.05 -11.19
N VAL A 173 6.32 3.75 -11.34
CA VAL A 173 7.36 3.23 -12.26
C VAL A 173 7.03 3.56 -13.71
N LEU A 174 5.75 3.53 -14.11
CA LEU A 174 5.33 3.98 -15.44
C LEU A 174 5.58 5.48 -15.63
N MET A 175 5.25 6.31 -14.65
CA MET A 175 5.49 7.76 -14.69
C MET A 175 6.98 8.08 -14.80
N HIS A 176 7.84 7.35 -14.09
CA HIS A 176 9.29 7.43 -14.26
C HIS A 176 9.71 7.20 -15.72
N ASN A 177 9.24 6.11 -16.32
CA ASN A 177 9.63 5.73 -17.68
C ASN A 177 9.14 6.73 -18.73
N ILE A 178 8.06 7.47 -18.46
CA ILE A 178 7.51 8.48 -19.37
C ILE A 178 8.21 9.83 -19.19
N PHE A 179 8.31 10.33 -17.96
CA PHE A 179 8.71 11.72 -17.68
C PHE A 179 10.15 11.87 -17.19
N TYR A 180 10.75 10.83 -16.61
CA TYR A 180 12.04 10.87 -15.93
C TYR A 180 12.99 9.75 -16.42
N SER A 181 12.83 9.32 -17.68
CA SER A 181 13.62 8.23 -18.27
C SER A 181 15.14 8.48 -18.31
N ASP A 182 15.56 9.75 -18.16
CA ASP A 182 16.96 10.16 -18.11
C ASP A 182 17.60 9.94 -16.72
N LYS A 183 16.78 9.72 -15.68
CA LYS A 183 17.25 9.45 -14.32
C LYS A 183 17.31 7.96 -14.06
N SER A 184 18.19 7.56 -13.13
CA SER A 184 18.20 6.17 -12.68
C SER A 184 16.96 5.91 -11.84
N THR A 185 16.34 4.73 -11.99
CA THR A 185 15.12 4.40 -11.24
C THR A 185 15.34 4.47 -9.73
N LYS A 186 16.52 4.08 -9.24
CA LYS A 186 16.88 4.20 -7.81
C LYS A 186 16.79 5.64 -7.32
N PHE A 187 17.30 6.58 -8.10
CA PHE A 187 17.28 8.00 -7.77
C PHE A 187 15.87 8.60 -7.86
N TYR A 188 15.07 8.15 -8.82
CA TYR A 188 13.65 8.53 -8.86
C TYR A 188 12.87 7.97 -7.65
N VAL A 189 13.10 6.70 -7.28
CA VAL A 189 12.42 6.08 -6.13
C VAL A 189 12.79 6.77 -4.82
N SER A 190 14.04 7.24 -4.66
CA SER A 190 14.40 8.03 -3.47
C SER A 190 13.68 9.38 -3.42
N TRP A 191 13.34 9.97 -4.56
CA TRP A 191 12.56 11.20 -4.63
C TRP A 191 11.10 11.02 -4.24
N LEU A 192 10.53 9.81 -4.36
CA LEU A 192 9.11 9.54 -4.07
C LEU A 192 8.75 9.66 -2.59
N GLY A 193 9.71 9.50 -1.67
CA GLY A 193 9.45 9.48 -0.23
C GLY A 193 8.72 10.73 0.26
N GLY A 194 9.23 11.91 -0.05
CA GLY A 194 8.61 13.19 0.33
C GLY A 194 7.21 13.39 -0.25
N PRO A 195 7.02 13.30 -1.58
CA PRO A 195 5.72 13.41 -2.24
C PRO A 195 4.67 12.42 -1.73
N LEU A 196 5.02 11.15 -1.52
CA LEU A 196 4.11 10.14 -0.95
C LEU A 196 3.70 10.47 0.49
N PHE A 197 4.65 10.94 1.30
CA PHE A 197 4.36 11.41 2.67
C PHE A 197 3.40 12.59 2.66
N PHE A 198 3.67 13.56 1.79
CA PHE A 198 2.82 14.74 1.62
C PHE A 198 1.40 14.34 1.20
N MET A 199 1.26 13.47 0.19
CA MET A 199 -0.05 13.00 -0.25
C MET A 199 -0.78 12.19 0.81
N SER A 200 -0.07 11.38 1.60
CA SER A 200 -0.65 10.69 2.76
C SER A 200 -1.25 11.68 3.76
N LEU A 201 -0.50 12.73 4.13
CA LEU A 201 -1.01 13.76 5.05
C LEU A 201 -2.20 14.52 4.48
N VAL A 202 -2.15 14.92 3.21
CA VAL A 202 -3.27 15.59 2.55
C VAL A 202 -4.51 14.70 2.57
N ASN A 203 -4.38 13.42 2.20
CA ASN A 203 -5.52 12.50 2.19
C ASN A 203 -6.13 12.32 3.58
N PHE A 204 -5.27 12.13 4.59
CA PHE A 204 -5.69 12.00 5.98
C PHE A 204 -6.44 13.25 6.47
N LEU A 205 -5.95 14.45 6.16
CA LEU A 205 -6.60 15.69 6.55
C LEU A 205 -7.94 15.90 5.83
N ILE A 206 -8.03 15.57 4.53
CA ILE A 206 -9.30 15.66 3.80
C ILE A 206 -10.33 14.72 4.41
N TRP A 207 -9.96 13.47 4.68
CA TRP A 207 -10.83 12.49 5.32
C TRP A 207 -11.29 12.94 6.72
N LEU A 208 -10.37 13.48 7.53
CA LEU A 208 -10.68 13.99 8.87
C LEU A 208 -11.67 15.16 8.79
N ILE A 209 -11.43 16.12 7.89
CA ILE A 209 -12.34 17.25 7.68
C ILE A 209 -13.71 16.75 7.24
N TRP A 210 -13.77 15.83 6.27
CA TRP A 210 -15.03 15.26 5.77
C TRP A 210 -15.82 14.55 6.87
N THR A 211 -15.15 13.72 7.67
CA THR A 211 -15.74 12.95 8.78
C THR A 211 -16.43 13.85 9.82
N PHE A 212 -15.89 15.05 10.07
CA PHE A 212 -16.42 15.99 11.07
C PHE A 212 -17.21 17.15 10.48
N TRP A 213 -17.45 17.16 9.16
CA TRP A 213 -18.18 18.27 8.50
C TRP A 213 -19.69 18.17 8.72
N GLU A 214 -20.25 16.96 8.63
CA GLU A 214 -21.69 16.69 8.78
C GLU A 214 -21.89 15.50 9.73
N ASP A 215 -22.97 15.54 10.53
CA ASP A 215 -23.32 14.46 11.47
C ASP A 215 -23.59 13.12 10.75
N GLU A 216 -23.95 13.18 9.46
CA GLU A 216 -24.19 12.01 8.60
C GLU A 216 -22.88 11.26 8.28
N HIS A 217 -21.74 11.96 8.20
CA HIS A 217 -20.43 11.37 7.91
C HIS A 217 -19.73 10.79 9.16
N GLU A 218 -20.24 11.08 10.35
CA GLU A 218 -19.69 10.52 11.58
C GLU A 218 -19.97 9.01 11.61
N TRP A 219 -18.97 8.23 12.03
CA TRP A 219 -19.13 6.79 12.21
C TRP A 219 -19.97 6.44 13.45
N ASN A 220 -21.27 6.66 13.33
CA ASN A 220 -22.27 6.36 14.35
C ASN A 220 -23.11 5.11 13.96
N LYS A 221 -23.95 4.63 14.88
CA LYS A 221 -24.79 3.43 14.62
C LYS A 221 -25.84 3.64 13.54
N VAL A 222 -26.35 4.86 13.38
CA VAL A 222 -27.39 5.18 12.39
C VAL A 222 -26.77 5.11 11.00
N THR A 223 -25.64 5.79 10.79
CA THR A 223 -24.86 5.77 9.54
C THR A 223 -24.42 4.34 9.19
N GLN A 224 -23.93 3.57 10.17
CA GLN A 224 -23.58 2.15 9.99
C GLN A 224 -24.72 1.32 9.41
N LEU A 225 -25.91 1.42 10.00
CA LEU A 225 -27.07 0.64 9.58
C LEU A 225 -27.64 1.15 8.25
N ALA A 226 -27.70 2.48 8.07
CA ALA A 226 -28.16 3.09 6.83
C ALA A 226 -27.31 2.63 5.64
N ILE A 227 -25.97 2.66 5.76
CA ILE A 227 -25.06 2.18 4.70
C ILE A 227 -25.18 0.66 4.52
N ALA A 228 -25.37 -0.11 5.60
CA ALA A 228 -25.53 -1.56 5.50
C ALA A 228 -26.80 -1.95 4.73
N GLU A 229 -27.93 -1.31 5.02
CA GLU A 229 -29.19 -1.50 4.29
C GLU A 229 -29.05 -1.06 2.83
N ASP A 230 -28.42 0.10 2.58
CA ASP A 230 -28.20 0.61 1.25
C ASP A 230 -27.32 -0.29 0.37
N LEU A 231 -26.37 -1.00 0.99
CA LEU A 231 -25.53 -2.00 0.33
C LEU A 231 -26.22 -3.36 0.16
N GLY A 232 -27.40 -3.55 0.75
CA GLY A 232 -28.13 -4.82 0.73
C GLY A 232 -27.47 -5.90 1.58
N CYS A 233 -26.81 -5.54 2.68
CA CYS A 233 -26.23 -6.51 3.61
C CYS A 233 -27.36 -7.37 4.22
N GLU A 234 -27.27 -8.69 4.08
CA GLU A 234 -28.24 -9.60 4.70
C GLU A 234 -28.14 -9.56 6.24
N PRO A 235 -29.26 -9.40 6.97
CA PRO A 235 -29.26 -9.46 8.43
C PRO A 235 -29.06 -10.89 8.96
N ASP A 236 -28.23 -11.05 9.99
CA ASP A 236 -27.99 -12.34 10.66
C ASP A 236 -29.09 -12.68 11.68
N PHE A 237 -30.21 -13.23 11.19
CA PHE A 237 -31.29 -13.74 12.04
C PHE A 237 -31.02 -15.14 12.61
N GLU A 238 -30.00 -15.84 12.15
CA GLU A 238 -29.60 -17.12 12.74
C GLU A 238 -29.06 -16.92 14.16
N THR A 239 -28.23 -15.89 14.33
CA THR A 239 -27.69 -15.50 15.65
C THR A 239 -28.70 -14.69 16.47
N TYR A 240 -29.56 -13.90 15.82
CA TYR A 240 -30.51 -12.98 16.47
C TYR A 240 -31.96 -13.16 15.97
N PRO A 241 -32.60 -14.33 16.20
CA PRO A 241 -33.93 -14.61 15.68
C PRO A 241 -35.02 -13.71 16.28
N GLU A 242 -34.81 -13.16 17.49
CA GLU A 242 -35.75 -12.21 18.11
C GLU A 242 -35.82 -10.85 17.40
N CYS A 243 -34.90 -10.59 16.47
CA CYS A 243 -34.80 -9.33 15.74
C CYS A 243 -35.46 -9.38 14.36
N GLU A 244 -36.02 -10.53 13.96
CA GLU A 244 -36.75 -10.68 12.71
C GLU A 244 -38.22 -10.26 12.89
N THR A 245 -38.68 -9.32 12.08
CA THR A 245 -40.10 -8.96 12.01
C THR A 245 -40.89 -10.00 11.21
N PRO A 246 -42.22 -10.07 11.32
CA PRO A 246 -43.03 -10.97 10.49
C PRO A 246 -42.89 -10.74 8.97
N GLY A 247 -42.32 -9.61 8.55
CA GLY A 247 -42.01 -9.28 7.15
C GLY A 247 -40.65 -9.80 6.67
N GLY A 248 -39.80 -10.31 7.57
CA GLY A 248 -38.41 -10.69 7.27
C GLY A 248 -37.42 -9.52 7.36
N ASP A 249 -37.87 -8.34 7.80
CA ASP A 249 -37.00 -7.18 7.99
C ASP A 249 -36.47 -7.10 9.43
N ALA A 250 -35.37 -6.40 9.65
CA ALA A 250 -34.81 -6.18 10.97
C ALA A 250 -35.75 -5.31 11.83
N CYS A 251 -35.85 -5.60 13.12
CA CYS A 251 -36.77 -4.92 14.01
C CYS A 251 -36.24 -3.58 14.55
N TYR A 252 -36.01 -2.64 13.64
CA TYR A 252 -35.78 -1.24 13.93
C TYR A 252 -36.18 -0.39 12.70
N GLU A 253 -36.50 0.88 12.92
CA GLU A 253 -36.75 1.84 11.84
C GLU A 253 -35.68 2.94 11.89
N LEU A 254 -35.09 3.25 10.74
CA LEU A 254 -34.16 4.36 10.56
C LEU A 254 -34.93 5.61 10.16
N MET A 255 -34.88 6.64 11.02
CA MET A 255 -35.33 7.98 10.67
C MET A 255 -34.09 8.81 10.35
N LEU A 256 -33.97 9.34 9.13
CA LEU A 256 -32.80 10.12 8.70
C LEU A 256 -32.88 11.61 9.09
N SER A 257 -34.06 12.10 9.50
CA SER A 257 -34.26 13.52 9.80
C SER A 257 -35.13 13.73 11.05
N PRO A 258 -34.54 13.81 12.26
CA PRO A 258 -33.11 13.66 12.60
C PRO A 258 -32.64 12.19 12.60
N PRO A 259 -31.33 11.93 12.41
CA PRO A 259 -30.75 10.57 12.40
C PRO A 259 -30.99 9.87 13.74
N THR A 260 -32.03 9.04 13.81
CA THR A 260 -32.49 8.38 15.03
C THR A 260 -32.96 6.95 14.73
N LEU A 261 -32.74 6.06 15.70
CA LEU A 261 -33.18 4.68 15.67
C LEU A 261 -34.44 4.53 16.52
N VAL A 262 -35.53 4.07 15.91
CA VAL A 262 -36.78 3.78 16.60
C VAL A 262 -36.96 2.27 16.68
N PHE A 263 -37.17 1.76 17.89
CA PHE A 263 -37.39 0.33 18.14
C PHE A 263 -38.87 0.09 18.44
N PRO A 264 -39.56 -0.77 17.68
CA PRO A 264 -40.91 -1.21 17.99
C PRO A 264 -41.01 -1.92 19.35
N GLU A 265 -42.22 -2.04 19.90
CA GLU A 265 -42.44 -2.77 21.15
C GLU A 265 -41.94 -4.22 21.05
N GLY A 266 -41.10 -4.62 22.00
CA GLY A 266 -40.48 -5.96 22.04
C GLY A 266 -39.10 -6.03 21.39
N CYS A 267 -38.67 -4.99 20.66
CA CYS A 267 -37.36 -4.94 20.02
C CYS A 267 -36.36 -4.17 20.88
N SER A 268 -35.08 -4.56 20.78
CA SER A 268 -34.02 -4.03 21.64
C SER A 268 -32.86 -3.50 20.81
N GLU A 269 -32.04 -2.64 21.42
CA GLU A 269 -30.81 -2.11 20.80
C GLU A 269 -29.84 -3.23 20.36
N LYS A 270 -29.98 -4.46 20.86
CA LYS A 270 -29.20 -5.59 20.37
C LYS A 270 -29.48 -5.91 18.89
N CYS A 271 -30.65 -5.56 18.38
CA CYS A 271 -31.02 -5.81 16.98
C CYS A 271 -30.23 -4.96 15.99
N THR A 272 -29.51 -3.93 16.41
CA THR A 272 -28.54 -3.25 15.54
C THR A 272 -27.34 -4.14 15.18
N ARG A 273 -27.16 -5.27 15.87
CA ARG A 273 -26.03 -6.18 15.66
C ARG A 273 -26.24 -7.19 14.53
N VAL A 274 -27.44 -7.26 13.97
CA VAL A 274 -27.76 -8.19 12.87
C VAL A 274 -26.90 -7.91 11.63
N HIS A 275 -26.45 -6.66 11.44
CA HIS A 275 -25.55 -6.28 10.35
C HIS A 275 -24.07 -6.25 10.72
N ASN A 276 -23.68 -6.70 11.92
CA ASN A 276 -22.26 -6.68 12.34
C ASN A 276 -21.34 -7.58 11.48
N GLY A 277 -21.92 -8.55 10.76
CA GLY A 277 -21.19 -9.38 9.81
C GLY A 277 -20.77 -8.62 8.54
N CYS A 278 -21.46 -7.53 8.20
CA CYS A 278 -21.19 -6.77 6.98
C CYS A 278 -20.05 -5.76 7.22
N LEU A 279 -18.88 -6.06 6.65
CA LEU A 279 -17.69 -5.20 6.78
C LEU A 279 -17.70 -4.04 5.78
N ASN A 280 -18.52 -4.11 4.73
CA ASN A 280 -18.51 -3.17 3.61
C ASN A 280 -18.74 -1.71 4.04
N PRO A 281 -19.73 -1.39 4.90
CA PRO A 281 -19.94 -0.02 5.39
C PRO A 281 -18.68 0.58 6.04
N PHE A 282 -18.03 -0.21 6.91
CA PHE A 282 -16.84 0.24 7.62
C PHE A 282 -15.68 0.51 6.66
N ILE A 283 -15.50 -0.33 5.63
CA ILE A 283 -14.42 -0.19 4.66
C ILE A 283 -14.62 0.99 3.72
N LEU A 284 -15.86 1.25 3.30
CA LEU A 284 -16.19 2.44 2.52
C LEU A 284 -15.88 3.73 3.28
N TRP A 285 -16.21 3.77 4.57
CA TRP A 285 -15.99 4.92 5.44
C TRP A 285 -14.51 5.12 5.80
N VAL A 286 -13.81 4.05 6.21
CA VAL A 286 -12.39 4.10 6.65
C VAL A 286 -11.40 4.06 5.47
N GLY A 287 -11.87 3.85 4.25
CA GLY A 287 -11.05 3.68 3.05
C GLY A 287 -9.97 4.75 2.85
N PRO A 288 -10.30 6.05 2.90
CA PRO A 288 -9.31 7.13 2.74
C PRO A 288 -8.20 7.11 3.81
N LEU A 289 -8.54 6.74 5.05
CA LEU A 289 -7.56 6.55 6.13
C LEU A 289 -6.63 5.37 5.84
N LEU A 290 -7.17 4.22 5.40
CA LEU A 290 -6.36 3.07 5.05
C LEU A 290 -5.42 3.37 3.87
N LEU A 291 -5.89 4.15 2.89
CA LEU A 291 -5.08 4.62 1.79
C LEU A 291 -3.98 5.58 2.27
N SER A 292 -4.29 6.50 3.19
CA SER A 292 -3.28 7.39 3.77
C SER A 292 -2.18 6.61 4.50
N VAL A 293 -2.55 5.57 5.24
CA VAL A 293 -1.60 4.65 5.90
C VAL A 293 -0.76 3.89 4.89
N THR A 294 -1.35 3.45 3.78
CA THR A 294 -0.65 2.79 2.68
C THR A 294 0.39 3.71 2.04
N LEU A 295 0.00 4.94 1.70
CA LEU A 295 0.92 5.94 1.12
C LEU A 295 2.04 6.31 2.09
N LEU A 296 1.71 6.42 3.39
CA LEU A 296 2.70 6.62 4.45
C LEU A 296 3.72 5.50 4.45
N PHE A 297 3.24 4.24 4.45
CA PHE A 297 4.10 3.06 4.39
C PHE A 297 5.01 3.06 3.15
N LEU A 298 4.46 3.33 1.96
CA LEU A 298 5.24 3.42 0.73
C LEU A 298 6.27 4.56 0.77
N SER A 299 5.94 5.69 1.39
CA SER A 299 6.90 6.78 1.62
C SER A 299 8.09 6.34 2.46
N PHE A 300 7.82 5.67 3.59
CA PHE A 300 8.86 5.11 4.45
C PHE A 300 9.72 4.13 3.67
N PHE A 301 9.07 3.25 2.92
CA PHE A 301 9.71 2.26 2.08
C PHE A 301 10.70 2.89 1.07
N CYS A 302 10.24 3.87 0.29
CA CYS A 302 11.07 4.62 -0.66
C CYS A 302 12.28 5.28 0.01
N THR A 303 12.10 5.77 1.23
CA THR A 303 13.18 6.41 2.01
C THR A 303 14.23 5.39 2.48
N PHE A 304 13.82 4.18 2.86
CA PHE A 304 14.76 3.14 3.28
C PHE A 304 15.56 2.54 2.11
N LEU A 305 14.98 2.53 0.90
CA LEU A 305 15.71 2.16 -0.32
C LEU A 305 16.79 3.17 -0.73
N ARG A 306 16.84 4.34 -0.10
CA ARG A 306 17.83 5.40 -0.36
C ARG A 306 19.21 5.14 0.27
N SER A 307 19.42 4.04 0.99
CA SER A 307 20.68 3.86 1.72
C SER A 307 21.86 3.94 0.76
N GLU A 308 22.74 4.94 0.94
CA GLU A 308 24.02 5.14 0.21
C GLU A 308 25.02 3.98 0.43
N GLY A 309 24.52 2.85 0.94
CA GLY A 309 25.28 1.63 1.14
C GLY A 309 25.43 0.82 -0.14
N THR A 310 26.20 -0.26 -0.02
CA THR A 310 26.23 -1.31 -1.03
C THR A 310 24.84 -1.94 -1.18
N ASP A 311 24.49 -2.41 -2.38
CA ASP A 311 23.20 -3.08 -2.69
C ASP A 311 22.79 -4.14 -1.65
N ASP A 312 23.78 -4.81 -1.04
CA ASP A 312 23.58 -5.81 0.01
C ASP A 312 22.96 -5.24 1.29
N ARG A 313 23.35 -4.01 1.67
CA ARG A 313 22.86 -3.37 2.89
C ARG A 313 21.40 -2.97 2.76
N ASP A 314 20.97 -2.58 1.56
CA ASP A 314 19.58 -2.19 1.29
C ASP A 314 18.63 -3.37 1.44
N ILE A 315 19.03 -4.56 0.99
CA ILE A 315 18.25 -5.80 1.15
C ILE A 315 18.13 -6.19 2.63
N ILE A 316 19.20 -6.03 3.42
CA ILE A 316 19.17 -6.30 4.86
C ILE A 316 18.27 -5.29 5.58
N ASN A 317 18.35 -4.01 5.22
CA ASN A 317 17.50 -2.97 5.79
C ASN A 317 16.03 -3.21 5.42
N PHE A 318 15.75 -3.61 4.18
CA PHE A 318 14.43 -4.05 3.72
C PHE A 318 13.88 -5.17 4.61
N GLY A 319 14.66 -6.23 4.83
CA GLY A 319 14.25 -7.34 5.68
C GLY A 319 13.98 -6.93 7.12
N ARG A 320 14.82 -6.05 7.69
CA ARG A 320 14.63 -5.52 9.06
C ARG A 320 13.36 -4.70 9.20
N LEU A 321 13.08 -3.83 8.22
CA LEU A 321 11.85 -3.04 8.18
C LEU A 321 10.62 -3.94 8.15
N TRP A 322 10.63 -4.98 7.30
CA TRP A 322 9.53 -5.93 7.19
C TRP A 322 9.30 -6.76 8.45
N ILE A 323 10.37 -7.23 9.09
CA ILE A 323 10.27 -7.94 10.37
C ILE A 323 9.63 -7.03 11.43
N PHE A 324 10.04 -5.76 11.48
CA PHE A 324 9.45 -4.78 12.39
C PHE A 324 7.96 -4.54 12.10
N LEU A 325 7.58 -4.43 10.83
CA LEU A 325 6.17 -4.23 10.44
C LEU A 325 5.30 -5.44 10.71
N LEU A 326 5.77 -6.64 10.41
CA LEU A 326 5.06 -7.88 10.74
C LEU A 326 4.89 -8.03 12.25
N PHE A 327 5.88 -7.60 13.04
CA PHE A 327 5.79 -7.55 14.49
C PHE A 327 4.76 -6.52 14.97
N CYS A 328 4.77 -5.30 14.43
CA CYS A 328 3.75 -4.29 14.73
C CYS A 328 2.34 -4.76 14.34
N MET A 329 2.19 -5.36 13.16
CA MET A 329 0.93 -5.94 12.69
C MET A 329 0.47 -7.07 13.62
N TRP A 330 1.37 -7.95 14.07
CA TRP A 330 1.05 -8.99 15.03
C TRP A 330 0.56 -8.42 16.36
N ILE A 331 1.20 -7.36 16.86
CA ILE A 331 0.74 -6.64 18.06
C ILE A 331 -0.66 -6.04 17.81
N LEU A 332 -0.86 -5.33 16.71
CA LEU A 332 -2.15 -4.72 16.35
C LEU A 332 -3.25 -5.77 16.20
N ALA A 333 -2.97 -6.90 15.54
CA ALA A 333 -3.89 -8.02 15.40
C ALA A 333 -4.25 -8.63 16.76
N THR A 334 -3.31 -8.68 17.70
CA THR A 334 -3.56 -9.17 19.07
C THR A 334 -4.47 -8.21 19.84
N PHE A 335 -4.30 -6.89 19.68
CA PHE A 335 -5.21 -5.89 20.25
C PHE A 335 -6.58 -5.87 19.55
N ALA A 336 -6.61 -6.15 18.25
CA ALA A 336 -7.82 -6.16 17.44
C ALA A 336 -8.68 -7.42 17.63
N GLY A 337 -8.30 -8.37 18.50
CA GLY A 337 -9.07 -9.59 18.81
C GLY A 337 -10.51 -9.38 19.29
N VAL A 338 -10.98 -8.13 19.41
CA VAL A 338 -12.35 -7.73 19.72
C VAL A 338 -13.15 -7.30 18.46
N LEU A 339 -12.50 -6.96 17.34
CA LEU A 339 -13.15 -6.60 16.06
C LEU A 339 -12.75 -7.60 14.97
N SER A 340 -13.62 -8.59 14.71
CA SER A 340 -13.39 -9.70 13.78
C SER A 340 -13.07 -9.28 12.33
N GLY A 341 -13.43 -8.07 11.89
CA GLY A 341 -13.15 -7.58 10.54
C GLY A 341 -11.80 -6.86 10.35
N ALA A 342 -11.32 -6.13 11.37
CA ALA A 342 -10.17 -5.23 11.21
C ALA A 342 -8.85 -5.99 10.98
N THR A 343 -8.67 -7.15 11.62
CA THR A 343 -7.45 -7.96 11.47
C THR A 343 -7.27 -8.48 10.03
N GLY A 344 -8.36 -8.90 9.37
CA GLY A 344 -8.30 -9.39 8.00
C GLY A 344 -7.88 -8.30 7.00
N VAL A 345 -8.39 -7.09 7.21
CA VAL A 345 -8.07 -5.90 6.41
C VAL A 345 -6.59 -5.52 6.57
N LEU A 346 -6.11 -5.45 7.82
CA LEU A 346 -4.71 -5.13 8.12
C LEU A 346 -3.74 -6.18 7.54
N LEU A 347 -4.09 -7.45 7.65
CA LEU A 347 -3.27 -8.54 7.09
C LEU A 347 -3.19 -8.44 5.56
N SER A 348 -4.35 -8.23 4.91
CA SER A 348 -4.43 -8.11 3.45
C SER A 348 -3.69 -6.89 2.94
N LEU A 349 -3.86 -5.74 3.61
CA LEU A 349 -3.11 -4.51 3.30
C LEU A 349 -1.61 -4.68 3.48
N THR A 350 -1.17 -5.41 4.50
CA THR A 350 0.25 -5.68 4.74
C THR A 350 0.83 -6.56 3.64
N LEU A 351 0.09 -7.60 3.22
CA LEU A 351 0.48 -8.45 2.09
C LEU A 351 0.51 -7.66 0.77
N ALA A 352 -0.50 -6.84 0.50
CA ALA A 352 -0.55 -5.98 -0.68
C ALA A 352 0.62 -4.98 -0.70
N SER A 353 0.90 -4.38 0.46
CA SER A 353 2.05 -3.50 0.68
C SER A 353 3.37 -4.22 0.43
N PHE A 354 3.49 -5.49 0.82
CA PHE A 354 4.65 -6.33 0.54
C PHE A 354 4.85 -6.53 -0.95
N VAL A 355 3.79 -6.89 -1.67
CA VAL A 355 3.82 -7.03 -3.12
C VAL A 355 4.19 -5.70 -3.78
N GLY A 356 3.59 -4.58 -3.36
CA GLY A 356 3.91 -3.24 -3.85
C GLY A 356 5.37 -2.86 -3.64
N SER A 357 5.92 -3.15 -2.46
CA SER A 357 7.35 -2.98 -2.16
C SER A 357 8.25 -3.82 -3.06
N VAL A 358 7.88 -5.09 -3.32
CA VAL A 358 8.60 -5.96 -4.26
C VAL A 358 8.56 -5.38 -5.67
N VAL A 359 7.45 -4.79 -6.11
CA VAL A 359 7.36 -4.10 -7.40
C VAL A 359 8.35 -2.94 -7.48
N PHE A 360 8.44 -2.09 -6.45
CA PHE A 360 9.43 -1.01 -6.43
C PHE A 360 10.86 -1.52 -6.48
N VAL A 361 11.18 -2.57 -5.72
CA VAL A 361 12.50 -3.22 -5.76
C VAL A 361 12.78 -3.75 -7.17
N ALA A 362 11.86 -4.52 -7.75
CA ALA A 362 11.99 -5.06 -9.09
C ALA A 362 12.11 -3.96 -10.16
N GLY A 363 11.39 -2.85 -10.03
CA GLY A 363 11.50 -1.70 -10.92
C GLY A 363 12.84 -0.97 -10.79
N SER A 364 13.43 -0.97 -9.59
CA SER A 364 14.66 -0.23 -9.28
C SER A 364 15.93 -0.88 -9.82
N PHE A 365 15.93 -2.21 -10.02
CA PHE A 365 17.11 -2.94 -10.49
C PHE A 365 16.98 -3.31 -11.97
N SER A 366 18.08 -3.15 -12.72
CA SER A 366 18.14 -3.66 -14.09
C SER A 366 18.07 -5.19 -14.10
N ARG A 367 17.52 -5.79 -15.16
CA ARG A 367 17.46 -7.25 -15.32
C ARG A 367 18.81 -7.97 -15.11
N PRO A 368 19.95 -7.49 -15.65
CA PRO A 368 21.24 -8.13 -15.37
C PRO A 368 21.65 -8.02 -13.90
N ASP A 369 21.40 -6.89 -13.24
CA ASP A 369 21.71 -6.71 -11.82
C ASP A 369 20.87 -7.63 -10.95
N GLN A 370 19.57 -7.76 -11.26
CA GLN A 370 18.68 -8.70 -10.57
C GLN A 370 19.20 -10.14 -10.63
N LYS A 371 19.66 -10.59 -11.82
CA LYS A 371 20.23 -11.94 -11.98
C LYS A 371 21.52 -12.11 -11.18
N ARG A 372 22.38 -11.09 -11.17
CA ARG A 372 23.63 -11.10 -10.40
C ARG A 372 23.35 -11.19 -8.90
N HIS A 373 22.42 -10.38 -8.40
CA HIS A 373 22.01 -10.35 -7.00
C HIS A 373 21.32 -11.63 -6.57
N ALA A 374 20.37 -12.14 -7.36
CA ALA A 374 19.70 -13.42 -7.08
C ALA A 374 20.73 -14.56 -6.99
N LYS A 375 21.70 -14.61 -7.90
CA LYS A 375 22.78 -15.60 -7.87
C LYS A 375 23.70 -15.43 -6.65
N ALA A 376 24.01 -14.19 -6.25
CA ALA A 376 24.83 -13.91 -5.07
C ALA A 376 24.11 -14.28 -3.76
N ILE A 377 22.81 -13.96 -3.64
CA ILE A 377 21.98 -14.34 -2.49
C ILE A 377 21.85 -15.86 -2.43
N TRP A 378 21.54 -16.51 -3.56
CA TRP A 378 21.47 -17.96 -3.65
C TRP A 378 22.80 -18.61 -3.26
N GLY A 379 23.93 -18.08 -3.77
CA GLY A 379 25.26 -18.56 -3.40
C GLY A 379 25.56 -18.44 -1.91
N ARG A 380 25.17 -17.33 -1.27
CA ARG A 380 25.28 -17.16 0.19
C ARG A 380 24.38 -18.11 0.96
N GLY A 381 23.15 -18.34 0.48
CA GLY A 381 22.21 -19.30 1.04
C GLY A 381 22.76 -20.72 0.97
N VAL A 382 23.23 -21.15 -0.20
CA VAL A 382 23.86 -22.46 -0.42
C VAL A 382 25.13 -22.62 0.42
N ALA A 383 25.96 -21.59 0.53
CA ALA A 383 27.16 -21.64 1.37
C ALA A 383 26.82 -21.79 2.87
N LYS A 384 25.69 -21.21 3.32
CA LYS A 384 25.28 -21.24 4.73
C LYS A 384 24.46 -22.48 5.10
N TYR A 385 23.59 -22.94 4.20
CA TYR A 385 22.61 -24.00 4.46
C TYR A 385 22.87 -25.29 3.68
N GLY A 386 23.85 -25.30 2.78
CA GLY A 386 24.12 -26.40 1.85
C GLY A 386 23.32 -26.30 0.53
N GLU A 387 23.67 -27.12 -0.46
CA GLU A 387 22.93 -27.19 -1.75
C GLU A 387 21.50 -27.70 -1.59
N TYR A 388 21.27 -28.51 -0.57
CA TYR A 388 19.95 -29.01 -0.20
C TYR A 388 19.63 -28.49 1.19
N PRO A 389 18.56 -27.69 1.36
CA PRO A 389 18.09 -27.32 2.68
C PRO A 389 17.64 -28.60 3.37
N ASP A 390 18.51 -29.18 4.18
CA ASP A 390 18.20 -30.37 4.97
C ASP A 390 17.50 -29.89 6.25
N PRO A 391 16.15 -30.00 6.35
CA PRO A 391 15.43 -29.54 7.54
C PRO A 391 15.84 -30.33 8.79
N ALA A 392 16.45 -31.51 8.64
CA ALA A 392 16.88 -32.35 9.76
C ALA A 392 18.19 -31.87 10.40
N ARG A 393 19.01 -31.07 9.70
CA ARG A 393 20.29 -30.60 10.26
C ARG A 393 20.15 -29.54 11.34
N GLY A 394 18.97 -28.94 11.48
CA GLY A 394 18.72 -27.85 12.43
C GLY A 394 19.64 -26.64 12.20
N PRO A 395 19.32 -25.47 12.77
CA PRO A 395 20.31 -24.42 12.91
C PRO A 395 21.33 -24.88 13.97
N ALA A 396 22.36 -25.62 13.54
CA ALA A 396 23.54 -25.82 14.36
C ALA A 396 24.24 -24.45 14.49
N ILE A 397 23.91 -23.75 15.58
CA ILE A 397 24.59 -22.52 16.03
C ILE A 397 25.87 -22.93 16.73
#